data_AF-A0A3D6CLL7-F1
#
_entry.id   AF-A0A3D6CLL7-F1
#
_cell.length_a   1.000
_cell.length_b   1.000
_cell.length_c   1.000
_cell.angle_alpha   90.00
_cell.angle_beta   90.00
_cell.angle_gamma   90.00
#
_symmetry.space_group_name_H-M   'P 1'
#
loop_
_entity.id
_entity.type
_entity.pdbx_description
1 polymer ?
#
loop_
_entity_poly.entity_id
_entity_poly.type
_entity_poly.pdbx_seq_one_letter_code
_entity_poly.pdbx_strand_id
1 'polypeptide(L)'
;VQYYGKYIPTFLLKYAFRTDQDIVKVRAPISVFHGDKDEITSCAQSKRLVGKTEALKNQHFEIRGATHHNVKDFLAYKEKLKEILER
;
A
#
# COMPACT_ATOMS: atom_id res chain seq x y z
N VAL A 1 18.61 -14.44 -11.32
CA VAL A 1 19.74 -14.29 -12.26
C VAL A 1 20.03 -12.81 -12.41
N GLN A 2 21.20 -12.35 -11.97
CA GLN A 2 21.61 -10.95 -12.12
C GLN A 2 22.40 -10.81 -13.42
N TYR A 3 21.78 -10.22 -14.45
CA TYR A 3 22.44 -9.93 -15.72
C TYR A 3 23.22 -8.61 -15.59
N TYR A 4 24.48 -8.69 -15.16
CA TYR A 4 25.40 -7.57 -15.22
C TYR A 4 26.20 -7.63 -16.50
N GLY A 5 25.76 -6.90 -17.53
CA GLY A 5 26.66 -6.56 -18.62
C GLY A 5 27.78 -5.68 -18.07
N LYS A 6 29.04 -5.95 -18.45
CA LYS A 6 30.26 -5.29 -17.95
C LYS A 6 30.21 -3.74 -17.95
N TYR A 7 29.36 -3.15 -18.78
CA TYR A 7 29.22 -1.70 -18.95
C TYR A 7 27.80 -1.19 -18.72
N ILE A 8 26.89 -2.00 -18.15
CA ILE A 8 25.52 -1.54 -17.90
C ILE A 8 25.52 -0.63 -16.66
N PRO A 9 25.09 0.63 -16.78
CA PRO A 9 24.89 1.50 -15.63
C PRO A 9 23.75 0.97 -14.77
N THR A 10 24.08 0.25 -13.70
CA THR A 10 23.11 -0.42 -12.82
C THR A 10 22.16 0.55 -12.10
N PHE A 11 22.46 1.85 -12.08
CA PHE A 11 21.56 2.88 -11.57
C PHE A 11 20.33 3.09 -12.47
N LEU A 12 20.43 2.85 -13.78
CA LEU A 12 19.27 2.89 -14.69
C LEU A 12 18.28 1.75 -14.42
N LEU A 13 18.75 0.63 -13.85
CA LEU A 13 17.91 -0.50 -13.47
C LEU A 13 17.10 -0.24 -12.19
N LYS A 14 17.40 0.83 -11.44
CA LYS A 14 16.73 1.22 -10.20
C LYS A 14 16.05 2.58 -10.34
N TYR A 15 15.20 2.71 -11.36
CA TYR A 15 14.40 3.92 -11.52
C TYR A 15 13.28 3.97 -10.46
N ALA A 16 13.29 5.02 -9.62
CA ALA A 16 12.27 5.21 -8.60
C ALA A 16 11.02 5.86 -9.21
N PHE A 17 9.97 5.09 -9.42
CA PHE A 17 8.67 5.63 -9.80
C PHE A 17 8.06 6.37 -8.61
N ARG A 18 8.03 7.70 -8.68
CA ARG A 18 7.48 8.58 -7.62
C ARG A 18 5.94 8.63 -7.64
N THR A 19 5.29 7.48 -7.79
CA THR A 19 3.82 7.36 -7.76
C THR A 19 3.23 7.77 -6.40
N ASP A 20 4.08 7.80 -5.36
CA ASP A 20 3.77 8.39 -4.06
C ASP A 20 3.43 9.88 -4.13
N GLN A 21 3.83 10.59 -5.19
CA GLN A 21 3.46 11.98 -5.47
C GLN A 21 2.18 12.07 -6.30
N ASP A 22 1.84 11.02 -7.06
CA ASP A 22 0.66 11.00 -7.92
C ASP A 22 -0.62 10.64 -7.15
N ILE A 23 -0.52 10.03 -5.96
CA ILE A 23 -1.67 9.66 -5.15
C ILE A 23 -2.60 10.85 -4.82
N VAL A 24 -2.06 12.07 -4.75
CA VAL A 24 -2.85 13.30 -4.51
C VAL A 24 -3.80 13.64 -5.66
N LYS A 25 -3.57 13.07 -6.85
CA LYS A 25 -4.41 13.27 -8.04
C LYS A 25 -5.62 12.33 -8.05
N VAL A 26 -5.65 11.32 -7.18
CA VAL A 26 -6.77 10.37 -7.08
C VAL A 26 -7.98 11.08 -6.47
N ARG A 27 -9.08 11.15 -7.22
CA ARG A 27 -10.34 11.78 -6.79
C ARG A 27 -11.30 10.80 -6.10
N ALA A 28 -11.11 9.51 -6.29
CA ALA A 28 -11.92 8.47 -5.65
C ALA A 28 -11.53 8.30 -4.16
N PRO A 29 -12.45 7.90 -3.28
CA PRO A 29 -12.12 7.51 -1.91
C PRO A 29 -11.09 6.37 -1.90
N ILE A 30 -10.05 6.50 -1.09
CA ILE A 30 -8.99 5.49 -0.97
C ILE A 30 -9.14 4.75 0.35
N SER A 31 -9.22 3.42 0.30
CA SER A 31 -9.16 2.57 1.49
C SER A 31 -7.97 1.63 1.38
N VAL A 32 -7.09 1.64 2.39
CA VAL A 32 -5.90 0.78 2.45
C VAL A 32 -6.05 -0.19 3.62
N PHE A 33 -5.88 -1.48 3.34
CA PHE A 33 -5.78 -2.53 4.34
C PHE A 33 -4.32 -2.98 4.46
N HIS A 34 -3.78 -3.03 5.67
CA HIS A 34 -2.38 -3.41 5.88
C HIS A 34 -2.23 -4.27 7.14
N GLY A 35 -1.48 -5.37 7.06
CA GLY A 35 -1.22 -6.21 8.22
C GLY A 35 -0.11 -5.68 9.13
N ASP A 36 -0.33 -5.62 10.43
CA ASP A 36 0.68 -5.12 11.39
C ASP A 36 1.89 -6.06 11.57
N LYS A 37 1.81 -7.29 11.04
CA LYS A 37 2.90 -8.29 10.95
C LYS A 37 3.42 -8.47 9.53
N ASP A 38 3.19 -7.50 8.63
CA ASP A 38 3.81 -7.50 7.31
C ASP A 38 5.31 -7.17 7.41
N GLU A 39 6.15 -8.16 7.10
CA GLU A 39 7.61 -8.04 7.04
C GLU A 39 8.15 -7.72 5.64
N ILE A 40 7.30 -7.77 4.61
CA ILE A 40 7.65 -7.47 3.21
C ILE A 40 7.49 -5.97 2.94
N THR A 41 6.41 -5.37 3.42
CA THR A 41 6.13 -3.94 3.26
C THR A 41 5.66 -3.29 4.56
N SER A 42 6.10 -2.05 4.80
CA SER A 42 5.87 -1.37 6.07
C SER A 42 4.45 -0.79 6.21
N CYS A 43 3.76 -1.20 7.27
CA CYS A 43 2.45 -0.65 7.66
C CYS A 43 2.50 0.86 7.93
N ALA A 44 3.56 1.34 8.59
CA ALA A 44 3.73 2.77 8.85
C ALA A 44 3.92 3.58 7.55
N GLN A 45 4.58 3.00 6.54
CA GLN A 45 4.75 3.65 5.24
C GLN A 45 3.44 3.72 4.46
N SER A 46 2.59 2.69 4.50
CA SER A 46 1.27 2.72 3.85
C SER A 46 0.35 3.73 4.53
N LYS A 47 0.39 3.85 5.85
CA LYS A 47 -0.33 4.90 6.61
C LYS A 47 0.12 6.30 6.20
N ARG A 48 1.44 6.53 6.09
CA ARG A 48 1.99 7.81 5.61
C ARG A 48 1.58 8.12 4.18
N LEU A 49 1.49 7.10 3.31
CA LEU A 49 1.06 7.27 1.92
C LEU A 49 -0.39 7.76 1.84
N VAL A 50 -1.30 7.17 2.61
CA VAL A 50 -2.70 7.62 2.70
C VAL A 50 -2.78 9.05 3.25
N GLY A 51 -1.93 9.40 4.22
CA GLY A 51 -1.85 10.75 4.78
C GLY A 51 -1.41 11.85 3.81
N LYS A 52 -0.95 11.52 2.60
CA LYS A 52 -0.57 12.53 1.59
C LYS A 52 -1.75 13.14 0.85
N THR A 53 -2.93 12.55 0.94
CA THR A 53 -4.12 12.99 0.22
C THR A 53 -5.18 13.49 1.20
N GLU A 54 -5.71 14.68 0.95
CA GLU A 54 -6.63 15.39 1.85
C GLU A 54 -8.09 14.93 1.73
N ALA A 55 -8.39 13.90 0.95
CA ALA A 55 -9.78 13.47 0.81
C ALA A 55 -10.30 12.93 2.15
N LEU A 56 -11.33 13.58 2.69
CA LEU A 56 -11.99 13.26 3.96
C LEU A 56 -12.46 11.79 4.09
N LYS A 57 -12.56 11.08 2.97
CA LYS A 57 -13.02 9.70 2.88
C LYS A 57 -11.89 8.66 2.87
N ASN A 58 -10.63 9.10 2.91
CA ASN A 58 -9.50 8.19 2.89
C ASN A 58 -9.34 7.48 4.22
N GLN A 59 -9.11 6.17 4.17
CA GLN A 59 -9.04 5.32 5.36
C GLN A 59 -7.86 4.37 5.28
N HIS A 60 -7.21 4.15 6.42
CA HIS A 60 -6.15 3.16 6.60
C HIS A 60 -6.57 2.21 7.73
N PHE A 61 -6.61 0.92 7.42
CA PHE A 61 -7.05 -0.15 8.30
C PHE A 61 -5.90 -1.08 8.60
N GLU A 62 -5.40 -1.00 9.83
CA GLU A 62 -4.39 -1.92 10.35
C GLU A 62 -5.07 -3.23 10.81
N ILE A 63 -4.75 -4.34 10.14
CA ILE A 63 -5.29 -5.66 10.47
C ILE A 63 -4.33 -6.37 11.41
N ARG A 64 -4.69 -6.37 12.70
CA ARG A 64 -3.86 -6.94 13.77
C ARG A 64 -3.64 -8.45 13.56
N GLY A 65 -2.38 -8.87 13.60
CA GLY A 65 -1.92 -10.24 13.37
C GLY A 65 -1.78 -10.63 11.90
N ALA A 66 -2.18 -9.78 10.95
CA ALA A 66 -2.05 -10.09 9.53
C ALA A 66 -0.63 -9.83 9.02
N THR A 67 -0.17 -10.72 8.14
CA THR A 67 1.06 -10.62 7.36
C THR A 67 0.74 -10.12 5.95
N HIS A 68 1.77 -10.00 5.10
CA HIS A 68 1.61 -9.62 3.70
C HIS A 68 0.58 -10.46 2.92
N HIS A 69 0.49 -11.76 3.23
CA HIS A 69 -0.20 -12.74 2.38
C HIS A 69 -1.63 -13.08 2.84
N ASN A 70 -1.99 -12.78 4.09
CA ASN A 70 -3.21 -13.31 4.70
C ASN A 70 -4.21 -12.21 5.14
N VAL A 71 -3.95 -10.93 4.84
CA VAL A 71 -4.84 -9.80 5.19
C VAL A 71 -6.31 -10.10 4.87
N LYS A 72 -6.57 -10.68 3.70
CA LYS A 72 -7.92 -11.01 3.20
C LYS A 72 -8.67 -12.09 4.00
N ASP A 73 -7.95 -12.89 4.79
CA ASP A 73 -8.52 -14.02 5.50
C ASP A 73 -9.20 -13.58 6.81
N PHE A 74 -8.80 -12.42 7.34
CA PHE A 74 -9.31 -11.85 8.59
C PHE A 74 -10.76 -11.38 8.44
N LEU A 75 -11.55 -11.60 9.50
CA LEU A 75 -12.92 -11.12 9.57
C LEU A 75 -13.00 -9.59 9.48
N ALA A 76 -12.10 -8.89 10.18
CA ALA A 76 -12.02 -7.43 10.15
C ALA A 76 -11.84 -6.85 8.74
N TYR A 77 -11.08 -7.53 7.88
CA TYR A 77 -10.97 -7.15 6.47
C TYR A 77 -12.31 -7.31 5.74
N LYS A 78 -12.97 -8.46 5.88
CA LYS A 78 -14.23 -8.78 5.18
C LYS A 78 -15.36 -7.85 5.60
N GLU A 79 -15.49 -7.57 6.89
CA GLU A 79 -16.50 -6.65 7.44
C GLU A 79 -16.28 -5.23 6.92
N LYS A 80 -15.05 -4.72 6.98
CA LYS A 80 -14.73 -3.37 6.50
C LYS A 80 -14.87 -3.25 4.98
N LEU A 81 -14.51 -4.27 4.23
CA LEU A 81 -14.73 -4.30 2.79
C LEU A 81 -16.23 -4.22 2.47
N LYS A 82 -17.07 -5.00 3.19
CA LYS A 82 -18.53 -4.94 3.03
C LYS A 82 -19.06 -3.54 3.31
N GLU A 83 -18.65 -2.92 4.42
CA GLU A 83 -19.03 -1.52 4.75
C GLU A 83 -18.65 -0.54 3.65
N ILE A 84 -17.48 -0.70 3.02
CA ILE A 84 -17.03 0.19 1.93
C ILE A 84 -17.89 0.00 0.67
N LEU A 85 -18.27 -1.24 0.35
CA LEU A 85 -19.06 -1.56 -0.85
C LEU A 85 -20.54 -1.18 -0.72
N GLU A 86 -21.03 -1.00 0.51
CA GLU A 86 -22.42 -0.58 0.80
C GLU A 86 -22.58 0.96 0.90
N ARG A 87 -21.49 1.73 0.71
CA ARG A 87 -21.49 3.22 0.79
C ARG A 87 -22.01 3.91 -0.46
#